data_AF-B0T9L6-F1
#
_entry.id   AF-B0T9L6-F1
#
_cell.length_a   1.000
_cell.length_b   1.000
_cell.length_c   1.000
_cell.angle_alpha   90.00
_cell.angle_beta   90.00
_cell.angle_gamma   90.00
#
_symmetry.space_group_name_H-M   'P 1'
#
loop_
_entity.id
_entity.type
_entity.pdbx_description
1 polymer ?
#
loop_
_entity_poly.entity_id
_entity_poly.type
_entity_poly.pdbx_seq_one_letter_code
_entity_poly.pdbx_strand_id
1 'polypeptide(L)'
;MRRKRRSIARRPGHHCASLHLAALQLRKGARFSYEYDLNIPWAHEVRIEGRLRPEPDAVYPTCTGGAGHCPPEDCGSPESFMAHRNDATSWEVLQEVRELADVLGEFVLEPRPEEPDEETLWRLERAVERGKAREHAQGRPFVRRSVNARLWKGEHQVLMHQQW
;
A
#
# COMPACT_ATOMS: atom_id res chain seq x y z
N MET A 1 7.98 -40.69 -45.77
CA MET A 1 7.60 -40.88 -44.34
C MET A 1 7.46 -39.52 -43.65
N ARG A 2 6.24 -38.99 -43.49
CA ARG A 2 5.98 -37.70 -42.81
C ARG A 2 5.73 -37.94 -41.31
N ARG A 3 6.66 -37.48 -40.45
CA ARG A 3 6.47 -37.47 -38.99
C ARG A 3 5.39 -36.45 -38.62
N LYS A 4 4.24 -36.91 -38.09
CA LYS A 4 3.24 -36.03 -37.46
C LYS A 4 3.82 -35.47 -36.16
N ARG A 5 4.11 -34.16 -36.13
CA ARG A 5 4.37 -33.43 -34.88
C ARG A 5 3.08 -33.46 -34.04
N ARG A 6 3.11 -34.10 -32.88
CA ARG A 6 2.05 -33.98 -31.88
C ARG A 6 2.12 -32.56 -31.33
N SER A 7 1.11 -31.73 -31.61
CA SER A 7 0.94 -30.46 -30.89
C SER A 7 0.58 -30.80 -29.45
N ILE A 8 1.45 -30.47 -28.52
CA ILE A 8 1.11 -30.42 -27.10
C ILE A 8 0.08 -29.30 -26.98
N ALA A 9 -1.18 -29.67 -26.75
CA ALA A 9 -2.21 -28.73 -26.41
C ALA A 9 -1.75 -28.01 -25.14
N ARG A 10 -1.54 -26.69 -25.22
CA ARG A 10 -1.39 -25.83 -24.05
C ARG A 10 -2.62 -26.07 -23.18
N ARG A 11 -2.41 -26.55 -21.95
CA ARG A 11 -3.47 -26.59 -20.94
C ARG A 11 -4.01 -25.17 -20.80
N PRO A 12 -5.34 -24.96 -20.83
CA PRO A 12 -5.90 -23.66 -20.56
C PRO A 12 -5.42 -23.23 -19.16
N GLY A 13 -4.83 -22.03 -19.10
CA GLY A 13 -4.42 -21.41 -17.83
C GLY A 13 -5.61 -21.43 -16.88
N HIS A 14 -5.35 -21.85 -15.65
CA HIS A 14 -6.34 -21.91 -14.58
C HIS A 14 -7.02 -20.55 -14.46
N HIS A 15 -8.21 -20.40 -15.05
CA HIS A 15 -9.11 -19.32 -14.69
C HIS A 15 -9.43 -19.55 -13.21
N CYS A 16 -9.02 -18.61 -12.36
CA CYS A 16 -9.45 -18.59 -10.97
C CYS A 16 -10.98 -18.65 -11.02
N ALA A 17 -11.56 -19.79 -10.62
CA ALA A 17 -12.99 -19.95 -10.61
C ALA A 17 -13.57 -18.82 -9.77
N SER A 18 -14.57 -18.11 -10.31
CA SER A 18 -15.27 -17.05 -9.60
C SER A 18 -15.99 -17.65 -8.38
N LEU A 19 -15.29 -17.72 -7.26
CA LEU A 19 -15.80 -18.24 -6.00
C LEU A 19 -16.53 -17.11 -5.27
N HIS A 20 -17.85 -17.20 -5.18
CA HIS A 20 -18.63 -16.27 -4.37
C HIS A 20 -18.37 -16.51 -2.88
N LEU A 21 -18.28 -15.45 -2.07
CA LEU A 21 -18.15 -15.55 -0.61
C LEU A 21 -19.22 -16.44 0.04
N ALA A 22 -20.41 -16.52 -0.55
CA ALA A 22 -21.48 -17.41 -0.10
C ALA A 22 -21.09 -18.91 -0.14
N ALA A 23 -20.26 -19.32 -1.11
CA ALA A 23 -19.80 -20.70 -1.27
C ALA A 23 -18.90 -21.15 -0.12
N LEU A 24 -18.22 -20.21 0.56
CA LEU A 24 -17.38 -20.50 1.71
C LEU A 24 -18.17 -20.85 2.98
N GLN A 25 -19.50 -20.65 2.97
CA GLN A 25 -20.41 -20.98 4.09
C GLN A 25 -19.93 -20.47 5.48
N LEU A 26 -19.20 -19.35 5.50
CA LEU A 26 -18.61 -18.78 6.73
C LEU A 26 -19.65 -18.41 7.79
N ARG A 27 -19.57 -19.02 8.97
CA ARG A 27 -20.48 -18.72 10.09
C ARG A 27 -20.17 -17.34 10.70
N LYS A 28 -21.13 -16.79 11.45
CA LYS A 28 -20.88 -15.62 12.31
C LYS A 28 -19.71 -15.92 13.26
N GLY A 29 -18.79 -14.98 13.37
CA GLY A 29 -17.53 -15.12 14.13
C GLY A 29 -16.39 -15.78 13.35
N ALA A 30 -16.61 -16.27 12.12
CA ALA A 30 -15.52 -16.75 11.28
C ALA A 30 -14.52 -15.63 10.98
N ARG A 31 -13.24 -15.99 10.94
CA ARG A 31 -12.09 -15.10 10.67
C ARG A 31 -11.22 -15.75 9.61
N PHE A 32 -10.66 -14.94 8.72
CA PHE A 32 -9.64 -15.36 7.76
C PHE A 32 -8.70 -14.19 7.46
N SER A 33 -7.48 -14.49 7.06
CA SER A 33 -6.52 -13.47 6.61
C SER A 33 -6.71 -13.18 5.12
N TYR A 34 -6.53 -11.92 4.77
CA TYR A 34 -6.36 -11.45 3.41
C TYR A 34 -5.01 -10.75 3.34
N GLU A 35 -4.05 -11.39 2.70
CA GLU A 35 -2.73 -10.82 2.45
C GLU A 35 -2.73 -10.14 1.09
N TYR A 36 -2.37 -8.87 1.09
CA TYR A 36 -2.22 -8.03 -0.09
C TYR A 36 -0.76 -7.60 -0.23
N ASP A 37 -0.27 -7.41 -1.46
CA ASP A 37 1.15 -7.24 -1.82
C ASP A 37 2.00 -8.48 -1.49
N LEU A 38 2.34 -9.26 -2.53
CA LEU A 38 3.12 -10.50 -2.37
C LEU A 38 4.61 -10.25 -2.09
N ASN A 39 5.11 -9.04 -2.34
CA ASN A 39 6.49 -8.67 -2.06
C ASN A 39 6.64 -8.18 -0.63
N ILE A 40 5.66 -7.40 -0.15
CA ILE A 40 5.63 -6.82 1.20
C ILE A 40 4.25 -7.05 1.81
N PRO A 41 4.00 -8.20 2.46
CA PRO A 41 2.65 -8.62 2.81
C PRO A 41 1.98 -7.71 3.83
N TRP A 42 0.90 -7.07 3.39
CA TRP A 42 -0.10 -6.44 4.22
C TRP A 42 -1.14 -7.48 4.62
N ALA A 43 -1.11 -7.92 5.87
CA ALA A 43 -2.05 -8.90 6.40
C ALA A 43 -3.28 -8.20 7.01
N HIS A 44 -4.44 -8.40 6.39
CA HIS A 44 -5.73 -7.95 6.91
C HIS A 44 -6.49 -9.12 7.52
N GLU A 45 -7.03 -8.92 8.72
CA GLU A 45 -8.02 -9.86 9.25
C GLU A 45 -9.43 -9.49 8.77
N VAL A 46 -10.13 -10.45 8.17
CA VAL A 46 -11.53 -10.32 7.79
C VAL A 46 -12.38 -11.16 8.72
N ARG A 47 -13.34 -10.52 9.40
CA ARG A 47 -14.28 -11.16 10.33
C ARG A 47 -15.72 -11.06 9.84
N ILE A 48 -16.45 -12.18 9.89
CA ILE A 48 -17.89 -12.20 9.60
C ILE A 48 -18.67 -11.88 10.87
N GLU A 49 -19.13 -10.65 11.03
CA GLU A 49 -19.84 -10.20 12.24
C GLU A 49 -21.34 -10.53 12.20
N GLY A 50 -21.92 -10.67 11.01
CA GLY A 50 -23.33 -10.96 10.82
C GLY A 50 -23.65 -11.31 9.38
N ARG A 51 -24.82 -11.93 9.20
CA ARG A 51 -25.45 -12.15 7.89
C ARG A 51 -26.85 -11.55 7.96
N LEU A 52 -27.03 -10.44 7.26
CA LEU A 52 -28.28 -9.68 7.28
C LEU A 52 -29.00 -9.88 5.94
N ARG A 53 -30.32 -9.68 5.95
CA ARG A 53 -31.07 -9.59 4.70
C ARG A 53 -30.64 -8.30 3.98
N PRO A 54 -30.46 -8.32 2.66
CA PRO A 54 -30.24 -7.10 1.90
C PRO A 54 -31.37 -6.11 2.15
N GLU A 55 -31.01 -4.85 2.37
CA GLU A 55 -31.99 -3.78 2.52
C GLU A 55 -32.53 -3.39 1.13
N PRO A 56 -33.86 -3.20 0.98
CA PRO A 56 -34.43 -2.64 -0.24
C PRO A 56 -33.77 -1.29 -0.56
N ASP A 57 -33.46 -1.06 -1.84
CA ASP A 57 -32.90 0.20 -2.36
C ASP A 57 -31.50 0.60 -1.85
N ALA A 58 -30.84 -0.24 -1.04
CA ALA A 58 -29.48 0.00 -0.59
C ALA A 58 -28.45 -0.31 -1.69
N VAL A 59 -27.41 0.54 -1.79
CA VAL A 59 -26.27 0.33 -2.68
C VAL A 59 -25.16 -0.40 -1.94
N TYR A 60 -24.65 -1.49 -2.52
CA TYR A 60 -23.55 -2.28 -1.96
C TYR A 60 -22.33 -2.27 -2.91
N PRO A 61 -21.09 -2.37 -2.38
CA PRO A 61 -20.74 -2.38 -0.96
C PRO A 61 -20.90 -0.99 -0.30
N THR A 62 -21.12 -0.98 1.01
CA THR A 62 -21.18 0.24 1.83
C THR A 62 -20.32 0.07 3.08
N CYS A 63 -19.46 1.06 3.34
CA CYS A 63 -18.68 1.20 4.56
C CYS A 63 -19.54 1.83 5.67
N THR A 64 -19.71 1.08 6.77
CA THR A 64 -20.47 1.51 7.94
C THR A 64 -19.61 2.26 8.96
N GLY A 65 -18.30 2.05 8.97
CA GLY A 65 -17.37 2.70 9.89
C GLY A 65 -15.91 2.35 9.61
N GLY A 66 -15.01 3.03 10.32
CA GLY A 66 -13.56 2.88 10.21
C GLY A 66 -12.83 3.95 11.02
N ALA A 67 -11.54 3.77 11.22
CA ALA A 67 -10.68 4.70 11.94
C ALA A 67 -9.23 4.57 11.46
N GLY A 68 -8.40 5.54 11.83
CA GLY A 68 -7.00 5.59 11.43
C GLY A 68 -6.78 6.21 10.05
N HIS A 69 -5.54 6.14 9.58
CA HIS A 69 -5.16 6.59 8.25
C HIS A 69 -5.08 5.38 7.33
N CYS A 70 -5.60 5.53 6.11
CA CYS A 70 -5.41 4.55 5.05
C CYS A 70 -3.95 4.63 4.58
N PRO A 71 -3.17 3.53 4.69
CA PRO A 71 -1.83 3.47 4.11
C PRO A 71 -1.91 3.75 2.60
N PRO A 72 -1.00 4.57 2.05
CA PRO A 72 -0.86 4.66 0.60
C PRO A 72 -0.36 3.34 0.01
N GLU A 73 -0.61 3.13 -1.29
CA GLU A 73 0.11 2.10 -2.05
C GLU A 73 1.63 2.37 -1.97
N ASP A 74 2.43 1.31 -2.04
CA ASP A 74 3.89 1.36 -2.05
C ASP A 74 4.52 2.10 -0.86
N CYS A 75 3.84 2.17 0.30
CA CYS A 75 4.38 2.79 1.52
C CYS A 75 5.32 1.87 2.33
N GLY A 76 5.76 0.76 1.73
CA GLY A 76 6.58 -0.25 2.38
C GLY A 76 5.75 -1.17 3.29
N SER A 77 6.40 -1.71 4.32
CA SER A 77 5.76 -2.66 5.23
C SER A 77 4.84 -1.96 6.25
N PRO A 78 3.90 -2.68 6.88
CA PRO A 78 3.10 -2.15 7.98
C PRO A 78 3.95 -1.52 9.09
N GLU A 79 5.10 -2.12 9.42
CA GLU A 79 6.05 -1.60 10.41
C GLU A 79 6.68 -0.30 9.95
N SER A 80 7.12 -0.22 8.68
CA SER A 80 7.73 0.99 8.11
C SER A 80 6.72 2.14 8.07
N PHE A 81 5.49 1.87 7.64
CA PHE A 81 4.39 2.84 7.64
C PHE A 81 4.14 3.39 9.05
N MET A 82 4.05 2.51 10.05
CA MET A 82 3.82 2.91 11.44
C MET A 82 5.01 3.68 12.02
N ALA A 83 6.24 3.25 11.73
CA ALA A 83 7.45 3.94 12.15
C ALA A 83 7.46 5.36 11.59
N HIS A 84 7.39 5.52 10.27
CA HIS A 84 7.38 6.82 9.61
C HIS A 84 6.28 7.77 10.11
N ARG A 85 5.10 7.23 10.45
CA ARG A 85 3.99 8.05 10.96
C ARG A 85 4.25 8.56 12.38
N ASN A 86 4.91 7.76 13.22
CA ASN A 86 5.24 8.13 14.60
C ASN A 86 6.49 9.01 14.68
N ASP A 87 7.26 9.08 13.60
CA ASP A 87 8.62 9.61 13.59
C ASP A 87 8.73 11.09 13.17
N ALA A 88 7.60 11.79 12.96
CA ALA A 88 7.60 13.14 12.38
C ALA A 88 8.40 14.21 13.16
N THR A 89 8.72 13.96 14.44
CA THR A 89 9.48 14.87 15.30
C THR A 89 10.59 14.17 16.09
N SER A 90 11.07 13.02 15.62
CA SER A 90 12.09 12.28 16.36
C SER A 90 13.46 12.93 16.27
N TRP A 91 14.35 12.45 17.14
CA TRP A 91 15.75 12.81 17.07
C TRP A 91 16.41 12.39 15.74
N GLU A 92 15.98 11.28 15.16
CA GLU A 92 16.48 10.81 13.86
C GLU A 92 16.13 11.81 12.76
N VAL A 93 14.88 12.30 12.71
CA VAL A 93 14.48 13.34 11.76
C VAL A 93 15.27 14.63 11.97
N LEU A 94 15.52 15.05 13.21
CA LEU A 94 16.33 16.24 13.48
C LEU A 94 17.78 16.08 13.00
N GLN A 95 18.36 14.88 13.15
CA GLN A 95 19.68 14.58 12.59
C GLN A 95 19.67 14.66 11.07
N GLU A 96 18.65 14.14 10.40
CA GLU A 96 18.55 14.22 8.94
C GLU A 96 18.40 15.65 8.43
N VAL A 97 17.59 16.47 9.11
CA VAL A 97 17.47 17.90 8.80
C VAL A 97 18.82 18.60 9.01
N ARG A 98 19.56 18.21 10.05
CA ARG A 98 20.91 18.73 10.30
C ARG A 98 21.88 18.34 9.18
N GLU A 99 21.88 17.08 8.75
CA GLU A 99 22.70 16.61 7.63
C GLU A 99 22.38 17.38 6.34
N LEU A 100 21.09 17.55 6.03
CA LEU A 100 20.64 18.34 4.89
C LEU A 100 21.12 19.80 5.01
N ALA A 101 21.00 20.41 6.19
CA ALA A 101 21.44 21.78 6.43
C ALA A 101 22.95 21.95 6.31
N ASP A 102 23.74 20.98 6.76
CA ASP A 102 25.19 20.99 6.65
C ASP A 102 25.62 20.93 5.17
N VAL A 103 25.02 20.04 4.37
CA VAL A 103 25.30 19.95 2.92
C VAL A 103 24.83 21.21 2.16
N LEU A 104 23.62 21.70 2.44
CA LEU A 104 23.13 22.94 1.81
C LEU A 104 23.98 24.16 2.21
N GLY A 105 24.46 24.20 3.46
CA GLY A 105 25.37 25.22 3.95
C GLY A 105 26.66 25.28 3.13
N GLU A 106 27.35 24.15 3.01
CA GLU A 106 28.66 24.07 2.36
C GLU A 106 28.64 24.29 0.83
N PHE A 107 27.54 23.97 0.15
CA PHE A 107 27.52 23.99 -1.32
C PHE A 107 26.55 24.99 -1.93
N VAL A 108 25.54 25.47 -1.19
CA VAL A 108 24.53 26.42 -1.71
C VAL A 108 24.69 27.80 -1.09
N LEU A 109 24.84 27.87 0.23
CA LEU A 109 24.90 29.13 0.96
C LEU A 109 26.31 29.71 1.00
N GLU A 110 27.32 28.86 1.18
CA GLU A 110 28.74 29.21 1.18
C GLU A 110 29.48 28.40 0.10
N PRO A 111 29.20 28.65 -1.19
CA PRO A 111 29.59 27.75 -2.27
C PRO A 111 31.10 27.53 -2.30
N ARG A 112 31.50 26.29 -2.05
CA ARG A 112 32.87 25.82 -2.23
C ARG A 112 33.21 25.65 -3.72
N PRO A 113 34.48 25.86 -4.10
CA PRO A 113 34.94 25.63 -5.46
C PRO A 113 35.04 24.13 -5.80
N GLU A 114 35.18 23.26 -4.79
CA GLU A 114 35.18 21.81 -4.99
C GLU A 114 33.74 21.27 -5.12
N GLU A 115 33.56 20.29 -6.01
CA GLU A 115 32.33 19.52 -6.08
C GLU A 115 32.19 18.59 -4.86
N PRO A 116 30.96 18.31 -4.40
CA PRO A 116 30.75 17.38 -3.29
C PRO A 116 31.26 15.98 -3.68
N ASP A 117 31.91 15.30 -2.74
CA ASP A 117 32.31 13.91 -2.95
C ASP A 117 31.10 12.96 -2.97
N GLU A 118 31.35 11.73 -3.45
CA GLU A 118 30.32 10.70 -3.61
C GLU A 118 29.62 10.36 -2.29
N GLU A 119 30.35 10.37 -1.17
CA GLU A 119 29.79 10.09 0.15
C GLU A 119 28.81 11.18 0.58
N THR A 120 29.16 12.44 0.35
CA THR A 120 28.33 13.61 0.65
C THR A 120 27.05 13.60 -0.17
N LEU A 121 27.16 13.34 -1.49
CA LEU A 121 26.01 13.21 -2.38
C LEU A 121 25.08 12.07 -1.95
N TRP A 122 25.64 10.90 -1.61
CA TRP A 122 24.85 9.77 -1.15
C TRP A 122 24.13 10.05 0.17
N ARG A 123 24.80 10.70 1.13
CA ARG A 123 24.17 11.09 2.41
C ARG A 123 22.99 12.04 2.18
N LEU A 124 23.17 13.04 1.31
CA LEU A 124 22.12 13.98 0.93
C LEU A 124 20.93 13.25 0.29
N GLU A 125 21.19 12.43 -0.74
CA GLU A 125 20.16 11.66 -1.43
C GLU A 125 19.38 10.80 -0.44
N ARG A 126 20.08 10.06 0.42
CA ARG A 126 19.47 9.16 1.39
C ARG A 126 18.60 9.93 2.41
N ALA A 127 19.03 11.11 2.87
CA ALA A 127 18.22 11.95 3.77
C ALA A 127 16.94 12.45 3.08
N VAL A 128 17.05 12.88 1.82
CA VAL A 128 15.91 13.31 1.01
C VAL A 128 14.92 12.15 0.80
N GLU A 129 15.40 10.97 0.42
CA GLU A 129 14.53 9.81 0.18
C GLU A 129 13.80 9.35 1.44
N ARG A 130 14.46 9.35 2.61
CA ARG A 130 13.79 9.07 3.90
C ARG A 130 12.74 10.13 4.24
N GLY A 131 13.01 11.40 3.94
CA GLY A 131 12.05 12.49 4.05
C GLY A 131 10.80 12.26 3.22
N LYS A 132 10.96 11.93 1.93
CA LYS A 132 9.87 11.58 1.03
C LYS A 132 9.07 10.36 1.52
N ALA A 133 9.77 9.32 1.99
CA ALA A 133 9.11 8.12 2.54
C ALA A 133 8.23 8.45 3.75
N ARG A 134 8.68 9.35 4.65
CA ARG A 134 7.88 9.81 5.80
C ARG A 134 6.67 10.63 5.40
N GLU A 135 6.83 11.51 4.42
CA GLU A 135 5.71 12.31 3.88
C GLU A 135 4.67 11.39 3.24
N HIS A 136 5.11 10.44 2.39
CA HIS A 136 4.24 9.47 1.75
C HIS A 136 3.48 8.63 2.79
N ALA A 137 4.19 8.12 3.80
CA ALA A 137 3.61 7.31 4.88
C ALA A 137 2.63 8.05 5.81
N GLN A 138 2.41 9.37 5.66
CA GLN A 138 1.32 10.04 6.39
C GLN A 138 -0.07 9.51 5.98
N GLY A 139 -0.19 8.95 4.77
CA GLY A 139 -1.43 8.37 4.29
C GLY A 139 -2.58 9.39 4.24
N ARG A 140 -3.81 8.87 4.16
CA ARG A 140 -5.01 9.72 4.18
C ARG A 140 -5.87 9.40 5.40
N PRO A 141 -6.36 10.40 6.15
CA PRO A 141 -7.27 10.13 7.26
C PRO A 141 -8.52 9.44 6.72
N PHE A 142 -9.03 8.46 7.47
CA PHE A 142 -10.27 7.78 7.12
C PHE A 142 -11.45 8.76 7.13
N VAL A 143 -12.14 8.86 6.00
CA VAL A 143 -13.37 9.64 5.87
C VAL A 143 -14.45 8.77 5.25
N ARG A 144 -15.40 8.30 6.07
CA ARG A 144 -16.48 7.39 5.66
C ARG A 144 -17.23 7.86 4.40
N ARG A 145 -17.54 9.16 4.31
CA ARG A 145 -18.23 9.75 3.16
C ARG A 145 -17.41 9.61 1.87
N SER A 146 -16.11 9.88 1.94
CA SER A 146 -15.20 9.76 0.80
C SER A 146 -15.04 8.31 0.37
N VAL A 147 -14.93 7.38 1.33
CA VAL A 147 -14.87 5.93 1.03
C VAL A 147 -16.13 5.47 0.32
N ASN A 148 -17.32 5.75 0.85
CA ASN A 148 -18.58 5.35 0.22
C ASN A 148 -18.78 5.98 -1.17
N ALA A 149 -18.39 7.25 -1.36
CA ALA A 149 -18.44 7.89 -2.67
C ALA A 149 -17.61 7.13 -3.72
N ARG A 150 -16.42 6.63 -3.35
CA ARG A 150 -15.55 5.82 -4.23
C ARG A 150 -16.15 4.43 -4.47
N LEU A 151 -16.68 3.78 -3.43
CA LEU A 151 -17.33 2.48 -3.54
C LEU A 151 -18.50 2.52 -4.54
N TRP A 152 -19.37 3.52 -4.42
CA TRP A 152 -20.54 3.67 -5.29
C TRP A 152 -20.21 4.13 -6.71
N LYS A 153 -19.02 4.72 -6.93
CA LYS A 153 -18.46 4.96 -8.27
C LYS A 153 -17.87 3.70 -8.91
N GLY A 154 -17.84 2.57 -8.20
CA GLY A 154 -17.29 1.32 -8.70
C GLY A 154 -15.76 1.24 -8.63
N GLU A 155 -15.08 2.14 -7.93
CA GLU A 155 -13.60 2.13 -7.88
C GLU A 155 -13.04 0.83 -7.28
N HIS A 156 -13.80 0.13 -6.44
CA HIS A 156 -13.44 -1.16 -5.87
C HIS A 156 -13.40 -2.32 -6.89
N GLN A 157 -13.91 -2.11 -8.10
CA GLN A 157 -13.86 -3.08 -9.20
C GLN A 157 -12.54 -2.99 -9.98
N VAL A 158 -11.81 -1.89 -9.81
CA VAL A 158 -10.48 -1.72 -10.38
C VAL A 158 -9.50 -2.33 -9.38
N LEU A 159 -8.97 -3.51 -9.70
CA LEU A 159 -7.86 -4.10 -8.95
C LEU A 159 -6.64 -3.20 -9.13
N MET A 160 -6.29 -2.46 -8.08
CA MET A 160 -5.00 -1.76 -8.04
C MET A 160 -3.90 -2.79 -7.81
N HIS A 161 -2.86 -2.72 -8.64
CA HIS A 161 -1.56 -3.40 -8.53
C HIS A 161 -1.52 -4.81 -7.90
N GLN A 162 -1.96 -5.82 -8.66
CA GLN A 162 -1.25 -7.10 -8.64
C GLN A 162 -0.49 -7.21 -9.96
N GLN A 163 0.71 -6.62 -9.98
CA GLN A 163 1.65 -6.90 -11.07
C GLN A 163 2.06 -8.37 -10.94
N TRP A 164 1.80 -9.15 -11.99
CA TRP A 164 2.23 -10.54 -12.13
C TRP A 164 3.62 -10.60 -12.77
#